data_AF-A0A4U5N648-F1
#
_entry.id   AF-A0A4U5N648-F1
#
_cell.length_a   1.000
_cell.length_b   1.000
_cell.length_c   1.000
_cell.angle_alpha   90.00
_cell.angle_beta   90.00
_cell.angle_gamma   90.00
#
_symmetry.space_group_name_H-M   'P 1'
#
loop_
_entity.id
_entity.type
_entity.pdbx_description
1 polymer ?
#
loop_
_entity_poly.entity_id
_entity_poly.type
_entity_poly.pdbx_seq_one_letter_code
_entity_poly.pdbx_strand_id
1 'polypeptide(L)'
;MRRLLRDLRPFLSTIWIFVAPLLLSPILFYGTKEAKCIFSICLCTLYWIGEVVPIAVTSMLPLVLFPAFGIMSTNETSQQYLKDTTMLFVVTLIAAIAVEECQLHRRIALNVLSHTSGRFTWSLAAFSVATAFISFWMVDTAATALMIPIAIAALEEMGKGDEEEGSTQTSVTEIGESHIGPDHGHVGKLFDGLSRRDRGMWKCMVLVCGHASLIGGTGTITATGPNLIFRDNIQTWYPEGQTGVTYLSWMAFALPPLVGYLIASWIILQVVFLGPRSLLEIVRSPKGENSEKAEKMNRAILNAKNSLGPMT
;
A
#
# COMPACT_ATOMS: atom_id res chain seq x y z
N MET A 1 3.36 20.10 23.45
CA MET A 1 4.53 19.98 22.56
C MET A 1 4.22 19.27 21.23
N ARG A 2 3.66 18.03 21.21
CA ARG A 2 3.35 17.31 19.96
C ARG A 2 2.28 17.94 19.05
N ARG A 3 1.29 18.66 19.61
CA ARG A 3 0.29 19.42 18.83
C ARG A 3 0.92 20.67 18.19
N LEU A 4 1.69 21.43 18.96
CA LEU A 4 2.41 22.61 18.48
C LEU A 4 3.42 22.30 17.35
N LEU A 5 4.16 21.18 17.45
CA LEU A 5 5.04 20.70 16.39
C LEU A 5 4.30 20.26 15.13
N ARG A 6 3.05 19.78 15.27
CA ARG A 6 2.19 19.38 14.14
C ARG A 6 1.69 20.60 13.37
N ASP A 7 1.31 21.65 14.08
CA ASP A 7 0.85 22.92 13.51
C ASP A 7 2.00 23.74 12.89
N LEU A 8 3.22 23.57 13.41
CA LEU A 8 4.43 24.18 12.84
C LEU A 8 4.96 23.47 11.58
N ARG A 9 4.65 22.18 11.37
CA ARG A 9 5.12 21.41 10.21
C ARG A 9 4.77 22.07 8.86
N PRO A 10 3.52 22.49 8.58
CA PRO A 10 3.20 23.18 7.32
C PRO A 10 3.91 24.54 7.21
N PHE A 11 4.13 25.24 8.32
CA PHE A 11 4.84 26.51 8.35
C PHE A 11 6.33 26.33 8.04
N LEU A 12 6.95 25.30 8.62
CA LEU A 12 8.34 24.91 8.35
C LEU A 12 8.53 24.43 6.91
N SER A 13 7.60 23.66 6.36
CA SER A 13 7.61 23.29 4.93
C SER A 13 7.51 24.54 4.05
N THR A 14 6.61 25.48 4.35
CA THR A 14 6.46 26.72 3.57
C THR A 14 7.74 27.57 3.59
N ILE A 15 8.42 27.65 4.74
CA ILE A 15 9.73 28.31 4.84
C ILE A 15 10.76 27.56 3.97
N TRP A 16 10.73 26.22 3.98
CA TRP A 16 11.70 25.42 3.24
C TRP A 16 11.61 25.61 1.72
N ILE A 17 10.43 25.97 1.19
CA ILE A 17 10.25 26.32 -0.23
C ILE A 17 11.21 27.43 -0.63
N PHE A 18 11.37 28.46 0.20
CA PHE A 18 12.23 29.60 -0.12
C PHE A 18 13.67 29.41 0.35
N VAL A 19 13.88 28.75 1.49
CA VAL A 19 15.23 28.60 2.06
C VAL A 19 16.07 27.60 1.27
N ALA A 20 15.50 26.53 0.69
CA ALA A 20 16.29 25.51 -0.01
C ALA A 20 16.89 26.02 -1.34
N PRO A 21 16.14 26.74 -2.21
CA PRO A 21 16.74 27.42 -3.35
C PRO A 21 17.79 28.46 -2.95
N LEU A 22 17.56 29.20 -1.87
CA LEU A 22 18.52 30.22 -1.37
C LEU A 22 19.81 29.56 -0.88
N LEU A 23 19.71 28.44 -0.18
CA LEU A 23 20.88 27.71 0.34
C LEU A 23 21.67 27.03 -0.79
N LEU A 24 20.99 26.61 -1.86
CA LEU A 24 21.63 26.02 -3.05
C LEU A 24 22.10 27.07 -4.07
N SER A 25 21.69 28.34 -3.94
CA SER A 25 22.04 29.40 -4.89
C SER A 25 23.55 29.63 -5.08
N PRO A 26 24.45 29.39 -4.10
CA PRO A 26 25.91 29.43 -4.31
C PRO A 26 26.39 28.57 -5.49
N ILE A 27 25.71 27.46 -5.79
CA ILE A 27 26.07 26.55 -6.89
C ILE A 27 25.84 27.20 -8.25
N LEU A 28 24.84 28.09 -8.38
CA LEU A 28 24.53 28.76 -9.64
C LEU A 28 25.62 29.77 -10.06
N PHE A 29 26.44 30.26 -9.12
CA PHE A 29 27.50 31.23 -9.40
C PHE A 29 28.69 30.64 -10.17
N TYR A 30 28.82 29.31 -10.25
CA TYR A 30 29.81 28.66 -11.10
C TYR A 30 29.53 28.84 -12.60
N GLY A 31 28.30 29.21 -12.98
CA GLY A 31 27.94 29.62 -14.35
C GLY A 31 27.92 28.50 -15.40
N THR A 32 28.44 27.31 -15.09
CA THR A 32 28.46 26.16 -16.01
C THR A 32 27.09 25.49 -16.15
N LYS A 33 26.83 24.80 -17.26
CA LYS A 33 25.57 24.07 -17.47
C LYS A 33 25.39 22.95 -16.45
N GLU A 34 26.50 22.30 -16.10
CA GLU A 34 26.58 21.22 -15.13
C GLU A 34 26.18 21.71 -13.73
N ALA A 35 26.63 22.90 -13.32
CA ALA A 35 26.27 23.48 -12.03
C ALA A 35 24.77 23.80 -11.93
N LYS A 36 24.17 24.31 -13.00
CA LYS A 36 22.70 24.55 -13.06
C LYS A 36 21.90 23.25 -13.00
N CYS A 37 22.41 22.18 -13.62
CA CYS A 37 21.83 20.84 -13.55
C CYS A 37 21.89 20.29 -12.12
N ILE A 38 23.06 20.34 -11.48
CA ILE A 38 23.24 19.92 -10.08
C ILE A 38 22.31 20.70 -9.15
N PHE A 39 22.22 22.02 -9.29
CA PHE A 39 21.27 22.84 -8.52
C PHE A 39 19.84 22.30 -8.63
N SER A 40 19.39 22.02 -9.85
CA SER A 40 18.03 21.54 -10.11
C SER A 40 17.78 20.15 -9.52
N ILE A 41 18.74 19.23 -9.63
CA ILE A 41 18.66 17.88 -9.05
C ILE A 41 18.65 17.93 -7.53
N CYS A 42 19.57 18.69 -6.92
CA CYS A 42 19.64 18.87 -5.47
C CYS A 42 18.35 19.50 -4.93
N LEU A 43 17.80 20.49 -5.61
CA LEU A 43 16.54 21.13 -5.22
C LEU A 43 15.38 20.13 -5.22
N CYS A 44 15.22 19.36 -6.30
CA CYS A 44 14.19 18.31 -6.38
C CYS A 44 14.38 17.27 -5.27
N THR A 45 15.62 16.87 -4.99
CA THR A 45 15.97 15.87 -3.96
C THR A 45 15.61 16.37 -2.56
N LEU A 46 15.95 17.62 -2.23
CA LEU A 46 15.58 18.23 -0.95
C LEU A 46 14.07 18.36 -0.78
N TYR A 47 13.35 18.71 -1.85
CA TYR A 47 11.89 18.80 -1.83
C TYR A 47 11.22 17.43 -1.70
N TRP A 48 11.75 16.38 -2.32
CA TRP A 48 11.25 15.01 -2.12
C TRP A 48 11.51 14.50 -0.71
N ILE A 49 12.72 14.64 -0.17
CA ILE A 49 13.05 14.19 1.20
C ILE A 49 12.27 14.99 2.25
N GLY A 50 12.10 16.30 2.01
CA GLY A 50 11.39 17.19 2.93
C GLY A 50 9.86 17.14 2.79
N GLU A 51 9.31 16.45 1.78
CA GLU A 51 7.89 16.47 1.40
C GLU A 51 7.29 17.88 1.45
N VAL A 52 8.06 18.86 0.94
CA VAL A 52 7.77 20.28 1.10
C VAL A 52 6.51 20.68 0.32
N VAL A 53 6.40 20.13 -0.88
CA VAL A 53 5.25 20.21 -1.78
C VAL A 53 4.91 18.78 -2.27
N PRO A 54 3.70 18.52 -2.79
CA PRO A 54 3.34 17.19 -3.28
C PRO A 54 4.38 16.63 -4.26
N ILE A 55 4.72 15.35 -4.13
CA ILE A 55 5.78 14.68 -4.92
C ILE A 55 5.62 14.94 -6.41
N ALA A 56 4.38 14.95 -6.93
CA ALA A 56 4.07 15.24 -8.32
C ALA A 56 4.48 16.67 -8.75
N VAL A 57 4.27 17.67 -7.89
CA VAL A 57 4.65 19.07 -8.16
C VAL A 57 6.18 19.19 -8.18
N THR A 58 6.87 18.55 -7.23
CA THR A 58 8.34 18.48 -7.24
C THR A 58 8.86 17.83 -8.52
N SER A 59 8.25 16.73 -8.95
CA SER A 59 8.61 16.04 -10.19
C SER A 59 8.39 16.88 -11.46
N MET A 60 7.57 17.94 -11.42
CA MET A 60 7.38 18.89 -12.52
C MET A 60 8.39 20.02 -12.54
N LEU A 61 9.18 20.23 -11.47
CA LEU A 61 10.16 21.32 -11.43
C LEU A 61 11.19 21.26 -12.56
N PRO A 62 11.77 20.10 -12.94
CA PRO A 62 12.70 20.03 -14.07
C PRO A 62 12.11 20.55 -15.38
N LEU A 63 10.81 20.35 -15.61
CA LEU A 63 10.10 20.85 -16.81
C LEU A 63 10.19 22.36 -16.97
N VAL A 64 10.29 23.10 -15.87
CA VAL A 64 10.42 24.57 -15.86
C VAL A 64 11.87 25.01 -15.68
N LEU A 65 12.60 24.38 -14.74
CA LEU A 65 13.96 24.77 -14.40
C LEU A 65 14.96 24.48 -15.52
N PHE A 66 14.82 23.36 -16.24
CA PHE A 66 15.78 22.99 -17.29
C PHE A 66 15.75 23.97 -18.47
N PRO A 67 14.57 24.34 -19.02
CA PRO A 67 14.49 25.38 -20.03
C PRO A 67 14.90 26.76 -19.50
N ALA A 68 14.48 27.14 -18.28
CA ALA A 68 14.78 28.45 -17.71
C ALA A 68 16.29 28.67 -17.50
N PHE A 69 17.03 27.61 -17.15
CA PHE A 69 18.48 27.66 -16.97
C PHE A 69 19.29 27.38 -18.25
N GLY A 70 18.61 27.05 -19.36
CA GLY A 70 19.25 26.71 -20.64
C GLY A 70 20.01 25.38 -20.61
N ILE A 71 19.54 24.43 -19.79
CA ILE A 71 20.13 23.09 -19.65
C ILE A 71 19.68 22.20 -20.82
N MET A 72 18.37 22.13 -21.05
CA MET A 72 17.72 21.40 -22.14
C MET A 72 16.59 22.25 -22.73
N SER A 73 16.22 22.01 -23.99
CA SER A 73 15.09 22.70 -24.60
C SER A 73 13.75 22.24 -23.99
N THR A 74 12.71 23.07 -24.13
CA THR A 74 11.35 22.73 -23.66
C THR A 74 10.83 21.46 -24.33
N ASN A 75 11.10 21.27 -25.62
CA ASN A 75 10.65 20.10 -26.38
C ASN A 75 11.32 18.82 -25.84
N GLU A 76 12.65 18.80 -25.75
CA GLU A 76 13.38 17.65 -25.22
C GLU A 76 12.98 17.31 -23.78
N THR A 77 12.81 18.32 -22.93
CA THR A 77 12.41 18.12 -21.53
C THR A 77 11.01 17.54 -21.42
N SER A 78 10.05 18.04 -22.21
CA SER A 78 8.66 17.56 -22.20
C SER A 78 8.53 16.12 -22.69
N GLN A 79 9.33 15.71 -23.67
CA GLN A 79 9.33 14.34 -24.19
C GLN A 79 9.74 13.30 -23.13
N GLN A 80 10.56 13.68 -22.15
CA GLN A 80 10.94 12.78 -21.05
C GLN A 80 9.77 12.42 -20.13
N TYR A 81 8.71 13.23 -20.08
CA TYR A 81 7.51 12.95 -19.29
C TYR A 81 6.48 12.09 -20.02
N LEU A 82 6.53 12.06 -21.35
CA LEU A 82 5.56 11.35 -22.20
C LEU A 82 6.13 10.05 -22.79
N LYS A 83 7.00 9.37 -22.04
CA LYS A 83 7.53 8.05 -22.42
C LYS A 83 6.43 7.00 -22.42
N ASP A 84 6.57 5.99 -23.29
CA ASP A 84 5.65 4.86 -23.38
C ASP A 84 5.42 4.17 -22.03
N THR A 85 6.46 4.06 -21.21
CA THR A 85 6.40 3.51 -19.85
C THR A 85 5.43 4.29 -18.95
N THR A 86 5.46 5.62 -19.00
CA THR A 86 4.54 6.50 -18.25
C THR A 86 3.12 6.37 -18.77
N MET A 87 2.92 6.31 -20.09
CA MET A 87 1.59 6.13 -20.68
C MET A 87 0.97 4.78 -20.32
N LEU A 88 1.77 3.71 -20.32
CA LEU A 88 1.35 2.39 -19.87
C LEU A 88 0.89 2.39 -18.41
N PHE A 89 1.56 3.15 -17.55
CA PHE A 89 1.15 3.32 -16.17
C PHE A 89 -0.20 4.02 -16.06
N VAL A 90 -0.41 5.14 -16.79
CA VAL A 90 -1.69 5.85 -16.81
C VAL A 90 -2.84 4.94 -17.26
N VAL A 91 -2.65 4.18 -18.35
CA VAL A 91 -3.65 3.24 -18.87
C VAL A 91 -3.96 2.14 -17.84
N THR A 92 -2.94 1.64 -17.15
CA THR A 92 -3.13 0.60 -16.12
C THR A 92 -3.89 1.15 -14.91
N LEU A 93 -3.63 2.39 -14.48
CA LEU A 93 -4.39 3.02 -13.40
C LEU A 93 -5.86 3.22 -13.76
N ILE A 94 -6.16 3.67 -14.98
CA ILE A 94 -7.54 3.82 -15.46
C ILE A 94 -8.25 2.45 -15.47
N ALA A 95 -7.57 1.41 -15.96
CA ALA A 95 -8.12 0.05 -15.95
C ALA A 95 -8.34 -0.48 -14.51
N ALA A 96 -7.43 -0.19 -13.58
CA ALA A 96 -7.56 -0.57 -12.18
C ALA A 96 -8.78 0.10 -11.53
N ILE A 97 -8.99 1.40 -11.76
CA ILE A 97 -10.17 2.14 -11.29
C ILE A 97 -11.45 1.53 -11.88
N ALA A 98 -11.48 1.21 -13.17
CA ALA A 98 -12.65 0.58 -13.78
C ALA A 98 -12.99 -0.79 -13.14
N VAL A 99 -11.98 -1.59 -12.80
CA VAL A 99 -12.17 -2.87 -12.07
C VAL A 99 -12.60 -2.65 -10.62
N GLU A 100 -12.18 -1.54 -10.02
CA GLU A 100 -12.59 -1.11 -8.68
C GLU A 100 -14.09 -0.78 -8.62
N GLU A 101 -14.58 0.00 -9.58
CA GLU A 101 -16.00 0.37 -9.70
C GLU A 101 -16.91 -0.86 -9.86
N CYS A 102 -16.44 -1.90 -10.56
CA CYS A 102 -17.17 -3.16 -10.69
C CYS A 102 -17.20 -4.01 -9.40
N GLN A 103 -16.49 -3.61 -8.33
CA GLN A 103 -16.34 -4.34 -7.06
C GLN A 103 -15.86 -5.79 -7.22
N LEU A 104 -15.26 -6.12 -8.38
CA LEU A 104 -14.85 -7.48 -8.72
C LEU A 104 -13.76 -7.97 -7.77
N HIS A 105 -12.80 -7.11 -7.47
CA HIS A 105 -11.71 -7.38 -6.54
C HIS A 105 -12.24 -7.76 -5.15
N ARG A 106 -13.26 -7.08 -4.63
CA ARG A 106 -13.89 -7.36 -3.33
C ARG A 106 -14.60 -8.71 -3.32
N ARG A 107 -15.29 -9.06 -4.41
CA ARG A 107 -15.92 -10.39 -4.58
C ARG A 107 -14.88 -11.51 -4.58
N ILE A 108 -13.79 -11.34 -5.32
CA ILE A 108 -12.69 -12.32 -5.37
C ILE A 108 -12.04 -12.46 -4.00
N ALA A 109 -11.74 -11.34 -3.33
CA ALA A 109 -11.14 -11.32 -1.99
C ALA A 109 -11.99 -12.10 -0.98
N LEU A 110 -13.28 -11.80 -0.90
CA LEU A 110 -14.19 -12.48 0.03
C LEU A 110 -14.42 -13.94 -0.35
N ASN A 111 -14.34 -14.29 -1.64
CA ASN A 111 -14.40 -15.68 -2.06
C ASN A 111 -13.16 -16.47 -1.57
N VAL A 112 -11.96 -15.90 -1.72
CA VAL A 112 -10.71 -16.49 -1.19
C VAL A 112 -10.77 -16.60 0.33
N LEU A 113 -11.20 -15.54 1.02
CA LEU A 113 -11.32 -15.53 2.47
C LEU A 113 -12.37 -16.54 2.98
N SER A 114 -13.46 -16.76 2.24
CA SER A 114 -14.50 -17.74 2.61
C SER A 114 -14.03 -19.20 2.56
N HIS A 115 -12.93 -19.49 1.87
CA HIS A 115 -12.33 -20.83 1.85
C HIS A 115 -11.42 -21.11 3.06
N THR A 116 -11.31 -20.16 3.99
CA THR A 116 -10.43 -20.33 5.14
C THR A 116 -11.07 -21.20 6.22
N SER A 117 -10.43 -22.33 6.52
CA SER A 117 -10.78 -23.20 7.64
C SER A 117 -10.65 -22.47 8.97
N GLY A 118 -11.57 -22.72 9.91
CA GLY A 118 -11.76 -22.01 11.19
C GLY A 118 -10.55 -21.98 12.14
N ARG A 119 -9.47 -21.33 11.74
CA ARG A 119 -8.22 -21.07 12.48
C ARG A 119 -7.69 -19.69 12.14
N PHE A 120 -7.35 -18.90 13.16
CA PHE A 120 -6.79 -17.56 12.98
C PHE A 120 -5.51 -17.52 12.13
N THR A 121 -4.61 -18.48 12.29
CA THR A 121 -3.34 -18.53 11.55
C THR A 121 -3.53 -18.69 10.05
N TRP A 122 -4.52 -19.51 9.63
CA TRP A 122 -4.88 -19.68 8.23
C TRP A 122 -5.67 -18.49 7.69
N SER A 123 -6.48 -17.84 8.52
CA SER A 123 -7.14 -16.60 8.12
C SER A 123 -6.11 -15.51 7.86
N LEU A 124 -5.07 -15.39 8.68
CA LEU A 124 -3.97 -14.48 8.40
C LEU A 124 -3.28 -14.79 7.06
N ALA A 125 -3.10 -16.08 6.73
CA ALA A 125 -2.55 -16.49 5.44
C ALA A 125 -3.48 -16.11 4.28
N ALA A 126 -4.79 -16.34 4.45
CA ALA A 126 -5.79 -15.99 3.44
C ALA A 126 -5.89 -14.48 3.22
N PHE A 127 -5.84 -13.67 4.28
CA PHE A 127 -5.77 -12.21 4.20
C PHE A 127 -4.48 -11.76 3.49
N SER A 128 -3.34 -12.37 3.79
CA SER A 128 -2.08 -12.10 3.10
C SER A 128 -2.18 -12.39 1.59
N VAL A 129 -2.63 -13.60 1.23
CA VAL A 129 -2.75 -14.00 -0.19
C VAL A 129 -3.79 -13.17 -0.93
N ALA A 130 -4.95 -12.92 -0.33
CA ALA A 130 -6.00 -12.10 -0.94
C ALA A 130 -5.52 -10.66 -1.16
N THR A 131 -4.87 -10.05 -0.17
CA THR A 131 -4.34 -8.68 -0.31
C THR A 131 -3.26 -8.62 -1.38
N ALA A 132 -2.32 -9.56 -1.40
CA ALA A 132 -1.26 -9.61 -2.40
C ALA A 132 -1.82 -9.80 -3.81
N PHE A 133 -2.85 -10.63 -3.96
CA PHE A 133 -3.54 -10.82 -5.24
C PHE A 133 -4.25 -9.55 -5.72
N ILE A 134 -4.89 -8.79 -4.81
CA ILE A 134 -5.51 -7.50 -5.16
C ILE A 134 -4.44 -6.48 -5.58
N SER A 135 -3.35 -6.38 -4.81
CA SER A 135 -2.21 -5.48 -5.10
C SER A 135 -1.44 -5.86 -6.37
N PHE A 136 -1.69 -7.05 -6.91
CA PHE A 136 -1.14 -7.46 -8.19
C PHE A 136 -1.68 -6.63 -9.36
N TRP A 137 -2.92 -6.15 -9.20
CA TRP A 137 -3.69 -5.42 -10.22
C TRP A 137 -3.97 -3.97 -9.82
N MET A 138 -3.90 -3.65 -8.53
CA MET A 138 -4.17 -2.33 -7.97
C MET A 138 -2.93 -1.75 -7.31
N VAL A 139 -2.89 -0.42 -7.17
CA VAL A 139 -1.84 0.26 -6.41
C VAL A 139 -1.88 -0.17 -4.93
N ASP A 140 -0.70 -0.37 -4.34
CA ASP A 140 -0.52 -0.88 -2.96
C ASP A 140 -1.33 -0.11 -1.90
N THR A 141 -1.40 1.22 -2.03
CA THR A 141 -2.18 2.07 -1.12
C THR A 141 -3.68 1.82 -1.23
N ALA A 142 -4.20 1.64 -2.44
CA ALA A 142 -5.61 1.32 -2.69
C ALA A 142 -5.95 -0.10 -2.18
N ALA A 143 -5.12 -1.10 -2.50
CA ALA A 143 -5.30 -2.46 -2.01
C ALA A 143 -5.33 -2.53 -0.48
N THR A 144 -4.45 -1.78 0.18
CA THR A 144 -4.41 -1.70 1.65
C THR A 144 -5.65 -0.99 2.21
N ALA A 145 -6.05 0.14 1.61
CA ALA A 145 -7.24 0.89 2.02
C ALA A 145 -8.53 0.07 1.92
N LEU A 146 -8.63 -0.82 0.93
CA LEU A 146 -9.76 -1.73 0.75
C LEU A 146 -9.75 -2.90 1.76
N MET A 147 -8.57 -3.47 2.03
CA MET A 147 -8.47 -4.67 2.88
C MET A 147 -8.50 -4.37 4.38
N ILE A 148 -8.03 -3.20 4.82
CA ILE A 148 -8.02 -2.82 6.25
C ILE A 148 -9.44 -2.82 6.86
N PRO A 149 -10.47 -2.17 6.27
CA PRO A 149 -11.82 -2.20 6.79
C PRO A 149 -12.39 -3.63 6.94
N ILE A 150 -12.12 -4.50 5.96
CA ILE A 150 -12.54 -5.91 6.00
C ILE A 150 -11.82 -6.65 7.14
N ALA A 151 -10.52 -6.40 7.32
CA ALA A 151 -9.74 -6.96 8.41
C ALA A 151 -10.23 -6.49 9.78
N ILE A 152 -10.55 -5.20 9.93
CA ILE A 152 -11.11 -4.63 11.17
C ILE A 152 -12.46 -5.26 11.48
N ALA A 153 -13.39 -5.30 10.52
CA ALA A 153 -14.70 -5.92 10.72
C ALA A 153 -14.60 -7.40 11.13
N ALA A 154 -13.67 -8.13 10.52
CA ALA A 154 -13.38 -9.52 10.89
C ALA A 154 -12.85 -9.64 12.33
N LEU A 155 -12.00 -8.72 12.78
CA LEU A 155 -11.44 -8.69 14.13
C LEU A 155 -12.45 -8.24 15.20
N GLU A 156 -13.34 -7.30 14.88
CA GLU A 156 -14.40 -6.85 15.79
C GLU A 156 -15.36 -7.98 16.12
N GLU A 157 -15.75 -8.78 15.11
CA GLU A 157 -16.60 -9.94 15.33
C GLU A 157 -15.92 -11.01 16.20
N MET A 158 -14.58 -11.10 16.17
CA MET A 158 -13.83 -11.98 17.08
C MET A 158 -13.80 -11.46 18.53
N GLY A 159 -13.88 -10.14 18.71
CA GLY A 159 -13.83 -9.48 20.03
C GLY A 159 -15.17 -9.49 20.78
N LYS A 160 -16.29 -9.68 20.07
CA LYS A 160 -17.61 -9.87 20.67
C LYS A 160 -17.69 -11.23 21.36
N GLY A 161 -17.49 -11.26 22.67
CA GLY A 161 -17.81 -12.40 23.54
C GLY A 161 -18.97 -12.03 24.47
N ASP A 162 -20.04 -12.84 24.50
CA ASP A 162 -21.27 -12.94 25.32
C ASP A 162 -21.96 -11.70 25.94
N GLU A 163 -21.33 -10.54 25.98
CA GLU A 163 -21.93 -9.29 26.41
C GLU A 163 -22.48 -8.57 25.18
N GLU A 164 -23.81 -8.57 25.10
CA GLU A 164 -24.68 -7.81 24.18
C GLU A 164 -24.91 -8.40 22.77
N GLU A 165 -25.88 -9.31 22.67
CA GLU A 165 -26.72 -9.50 21.46
C GLU A 165 -27.63 -8.27 21.17
N GLY A 166 -27.40 -7.11 21.80
CA GLY A 166 -28.36 -5.99 21.88
C GLY A 166 -27.92 -4.64 21.34
N SER A 167 -26.64 -4.41 21.00
CA SER A 167 -26.18 -3.08 20.57
C SER A 167 -25.68 -3.07 19.12
N THR A 168 -26.50 -2.42 18.29
CA THR A 168 -26.24 -1.86 16.96
C THR A 168 -25.51 -2.77 15.96
N GLN A 169 -26.29 -3.31 15.02
CA GLN A 169 -25.79 -3.75 13.72
C GLN A 169 -25.03 -2.58 13.05
N THR A 170 -23.72 -2.48 13.25
CA THR A 170 -22.88 -1.74 12.32
C THR A 170 -22.84 -2.57 11.04
N SER A 171 -23.79 -2.29 10.16
CA SER A 171 -23.94 -2.96 8.87
C SER A 171 -22.65 -2.80 8.07
N VAL A 172 -22.17 -3.92 7.54
CA VAL A 172 -20.98 -4.07 6.67
C VAL A 172 -20.99 -3.14 5.43
N THR A 173 -22.09 -2.44 5.21
CA THR A 173 -22.35 -1.56 4.08
C THR A 173 -21.88 -0.11 4.31
N GLU A 174 -21.76 0.39 5.55
CA GLU A 174 -21.40 1.80 5.79
C GLU A 174 -19.89 2.09 5.77
N ILE A 175 -19.03 1.07 5.94
CA ILE A 175 -17.57 1.25 6.03
C ILE A 175 -16.92 1.35 4.63
N GLY A 176 -17.66 0.99 3.56
CA GLY A 176 -17.20 1.16 2.18
C GLY A 176 -17.25 2.59 1.67
N GLU A 177 -18.07 3.46 2.30
CA GLU A 177 -18.31 4.84 1.85
C GLU A 177 -18.01 5.90 2.92
N SER A 178 -17.80 5.52 4.18
CA SER A 178 -17.33 6.48 5.17
C SER A 178 -15.87 6.82 4.89
N HIS A 179 -15.62 8.05 4.45
CA HIS A 179 -14.33 8.70 4.60
C HIS A 179 -13.80 8.39 6.01
N ILE A 180 -12.79 7.53 6.11
CA ILE A 180 -12.00 7.38 7.32
C ILE A 180 -11.15 8.66 7.40
N GLY A 181 -11.79 9.75 7.81
CA GLY A 181 -11.09 10.88 8.37
C GLY A 181 -10.26 10.40 9.56
N PRO A 182 -9.13 11.06 9.87
CA PRO A 182 -8.18 10.59 10.86
C PRO A 182 -8.69 10.83 12.28
N ASP A 183 -9.89 10.35 12.63
CA ASP A 183 -10.35 10.39 14.02
C ASP A 183 -9.68 9.24 14.79
N HIS A 184 -8.45 9.50 15.22
CA HIS A 184 -7.63 8.59 16.01
C HIS A 184 -8.29 8.21 17.36
N GLY A 185 -9.40 8.87 17.73
CA GLY A 185 -10.11 8.65 18.99
C GLY A 185 -10.92 7.36 19.05
N HIS A 186 -11.52 6.89 17.96
CA HIS A 186 -12.36 5.68 17.97
C HIS A 186 -11.53 4.40 18.00
N VAL A 187 -10.51 4.31 17.14
CA VAL A 187 -9.64 3.12 17.07
C VAL A 187 -8.77 2.98 18.33
N GLY A 188 -8.32 4.10 18.92
CA GLY A 188 -7.51 4.10 20.15
C GLY A 188 -8.27 3.52 21.35
N LYS A 189 -9.55 3.87 21.52
CA LYS A 189 -10.41 3.32 22.57
C LYS A 189 -10.66 1.83 22.42
N LEU A 190 -10.70 1.34 21.18
CA LEU A 190 -10.87 -0.07 20.86
C LEU A 190 -9.71 -0.94 21.39
N PHE A 191 -8.49 -0.39 21.50
CA PHE A 191 -7.32 -1.13 21.96
C PHE A 191 -7.16 -1.18 23.49
N ASP A 192 -7.72 -0.22 24.21
CA ASP A 192 -7.45 -0.02 25.64
C ASP A 192 -8.07 -1.10 26.54
N GLY A 193 -9.10 -1.81 26.07
CA GLY A 193 -9.74 -2.94 26.78
C GLY A 193 -9.25 -4.34 26.40
N LEU A 194 -8.40 -4.49 25.37
CA LEU A 194 -8.04 -5.81 24.83
C LEU A 194 -6.90 -6.50 25.57
N SER A 195 -7.00 -7.82 25.72
CA SER A 195 -5.91 -8.68 26.20
C SER A 195 -4.65 -8.51 25.34
N ARG A 196 -3.47 -8.74 25.92
CA ARG A 196 -2.18 -8.67 25.21
C ARG A 196 -2.16 -9.57 23.97
N ARG A 197 -2.82 -10.74 24.03
CA ARG A 197 -2.93 -11.69 22.90
C ARG A 197 -3.83 -11.14 21.80
N ASP A 198 -5.02 -10.64 22.13
CA ASP A 198 -5.95 -10.07 21.15
C ASP A 198 -5.34 -8.83 20.48
N ARG A 199 -4.67 -7.95 21.24
CA ARG A 199 -3.91 -6.83 20.68
C ARG A 199 -2.82 -7.28 19.69
N GLY A 200 -2.18 -8.42 19.96
CA GLY A 200 -1.23 -9.05 19.05
C GLY A 200 -1.91 -9.51 17.74
N MET A 201 -3.07 -10.15 17.84
CA MET A 201 -3.87 -10.60 16.69
C MET A 201 -4.31 -9.43 15.80
N TRP A 202 -4.81 -8.35 16.42
CA TRP A 202 -5.20 -7.13 15.72
C TRP A 202 -4.04 -6.49 14.96
N LYS A 203 -2.91 -6.29 15.63
CA LYS A 203 -1.69 -5.75 15.00
C LYS A 203 -1.21 -6.64 13.86
N CYS A 204 -1.21 -7.95 14.07
CA CYS A 204 -0.78 -8.92 13.08
C CYS A 204 -1.63 -8.86 11.80
N MET A 205 -2.95 -8.81 11.93
CA MET A 205 -3.87 -8.76 10.79
C MET A 205 -3.75 -7.45 10.01
N VAL A 206 -3.71 -6.29 10.68
CA VAL A 206 -3.55 -5.00 9.98
C VAL A 206 -2.19 -4.92 9.28
N LEU A 207 -1.13 -5.37 9.94
CA LEU A 207 0.22 -5.37 9.36
C LEU A 207 0.36 -6.40 8.22
N VAL A 208 -0.34 -7.53 8.27
CA VAL A 208 -0.29 -8.51 7.16
C VAL A 208 -0.88 -7.90 5.89
N CYS A 209 -1.96 -7.14 5.98
CA CYS A 209 -2.51 -6.42 4.82
C CYS A 209 -1.50 -5.41 4.27
N GLY A 210 -0.90 -4.57 5.10
CA GLY A 210 0.10 -3.61 4.63
C GLY A 210 1.37 -4.24 4.03
N HIS A 211 1.85 -5.35 4.59
CA HIS A 211 3.00 -6.06 4.03
C HIS A 211 2.65 -6.82 2.75
N ALA A 212 1.50 -7.49 2.73
CA ALA A 212 1.09 -8.31 1.60
C ALA A 212 0.77 -7.46 0.36
N SER A 213 0.24 -6.24 0.52
CA SER A 213 0.05 -5.31 -0.59
C SER A 213 1.38 -4.96 -1.25
N LEU A 214 2.37 -4.50 -0.47
CA LEU A 214 3.72 -4.19 -0.95
C LEU A 214 4.38 -5.39 -1.66
N ILE A 215 4.23 -6.60 -1.09
CA ILE A 215 4.77 -7.82 -1.71
C ILE A 215 4.03 -8.14 -3.02
N GLY A 216 2.70 -8.01 -3.03
CA GLY A 216 1.87 -8.19 -4.23
C GLY A 216 2.27 -7.28 -5.38
N GLY A 217 2.56 -6.00 -5.08
CA GLY A 217 2.99 -5.00 -6.06
C GLY A 217 4.34 -5.28 -6.74
N THR A 218 5.13 -6.23 -6.21
CA THR A 218 6.36 -6.68 -6.90
C THR A 218 6.07 -7.60 -8.09
N GLY A 219 4.89 -8.23 -8.11
CA GLY A 219 4.56 -9.31 -9.03
C GLY A 219 4.33 -8.89 -10.49
N THR A 220 3.90 -7.64 -10.72
CA THR A 220 3.71 -7.08 -12.05
C THR A 220 4.57 -5.83 -12.25
N ILE A 221 4.95 -5.58 -13.49
CA ILE A 221 5.83 -4.47 -13.83
C ILE A 221 5.14 -3.10 -13.67
N THR A 222 3.81 -3.07 -13.72
CA THR A 222 2.98 -1.86 -13.67
C THR A 222 2.40 -1.57 -12.28
N ALA A 223 2.43 -2.53 -11.34
CA ALA A 223 1.85 -2.33 -10.02
C ALA A 223 2.58 -1.27 -9.20
N THR A 224 3.91 -1.12 -9.37
CA THR A 224 4.70 -0.14 -8.63
C THR A 224 5.61 0.70 -9.53
N GLY A 225 5.78 1.97 -9.17
CA GLY A 225 6.63 2.92 -9.89
C GLY A 225 8.10 2.49 -10.05
N PRO A 226 8.78 1.92 -9.02
CA PRO A 226 10.16 1.45 -9.15
C PRO A 226 10.35 0.39 -10.25
N ASN A 227 9.40 -0.54 -10.42
CA ASN A 227 9.48 -1.57 -11.46
C ASN A 227 9.47 -0.96 -12.86
N LEU A 228 8.65 0.08 -13.06
CA LEU A 228 8.58 0.83 -14.32
C LEU A 228 9.84 1.63 -14.60
N ILE A 229 10.37 2.32 -13.59
CA ILE A 229 11.63 3.08 -13.73
C ILE A 229 12.79 2.13 -14.05
N PHE A 230 12.83 0.96 -13.42
CA PHE A 230 13.82 -0.06 -13.72
C PHE A 230 13.73 -0.52 -15.18
N ARG A 231 12.52 -0.81 -15.66
CA ARG A 231 12.29 -1.19 -17.06
C ARG A 231 12.78 -0.10 -18.02
N ASP A 232 12.41 1.15 -17.77
CA ASP A 232 12.75 2.30 -18.60
C ASP A 232 14.28 2.49 -18.68
N ASN A 233 14.97 2.37 -17.54
CA ASN A 233 16.41 2.48 -17.46
C ASN A 233 17.12 1.34 -18.22
N ILE A 234 16.65 0.10 -18.08
CA ILE A 234 17.22 -1.03 -18.83
C ILE A 234 17.07 -0.84 -20.34
N GLN A 235 15.88 -0.42 -20.79
CA GLN A 235 15.64 -0.17 -22.21
C GLN A 235 16.51 0.98 -22.74
N THR A 236 16.74 2.01 -21.92
CA THR A 236 17.58 3.16 -22.28
C THR A 236 19.06 2.79 -22.33
N TRP A 237 19.57 2.03 -21.36
CA TRP A 237 21.00 1.68 -21.27
C TRP A 237 21.42 0.52 -22.17
N TYR A 238 20.49 -0.38 -22.51
CA TYR A 238 20.76 -1.57 -23.32
C TYR A 238 19.74 -1.72 -24.48
N PRO A 239 19.75 -0.80 -25.45
CA PRO A 239 18.78 -0.78 -26.56
C PRO A 239 18.95 -1.93 -27.56
N GLU A 240 20.18 -2.42 -27.77
CA GLU A 240 20.49 -3.54 -28.67
C GLU A 240 20.55 -4.90 -27.95
N GLY A 241 20.55 -4.90 -26.63
CA GLY A 241 20.47 -6.14 -25.86
C GLY A 241 19.09 -6.74 -26.08
N GLN A 242 19.00 -8.07 -26.16
CA GLN A 242 17.73 -8.81 -26.00
C GLN A 242 17.22 -8.68 -24.55
N THR A 243 17.13 -7.46 -24.03
CA THR A 243 16.71 -7.12 -22.67
C THR A 243 15.20 -7.20 -22.53
N GLY A 244 14.54 -8.10 -23.27
CA GLY A 244 13.09 -8.26 -23.43
C GLY A 244 12.34 -8.52 -22.13
N VAL A 245 12.35 -7.55 -21.22
CA VAL A 245 11.53 -7.45 -20.03
C VAL A 245 10.14 -7.06 -20.52
N THR A 246 9.48 -8.07 -21.08
CA THR A 246 8.06 -8.06 -21.34
C THR A 246 7.31 -8.19 -20.01
N TYR A 247 6.03 -7.88 -20.04
CA TYR A 247 5.15 -8.09 -18.89
C TYR A 247 5.22 -9.54 -18.36
N LEU A 248 5.24 -10.51 -19.28
CA LEU A 248 5.24 -11.93 -18.93
C LEU A 248 6.59 -12.41 -18.38
N SER A 249 7.71 -11.96 -18.96
CA SER A 249 9.04 -12.33 -18.48
C SER A 249 9.33 -11.72 -17.10
N TRP A 250 8.85 -10.50 -16.83
CA TRP A 250 8.89 -9.93 -15.48
C TRP A 250 8.09 -10.76 -14.49
N MET A 251 6.85 -11.10 -14.85
CA MET A 251 5.96 -11.86 -13.97
C MET A 251 6.52 -13.26 -13.66
N ALA A 252 7.11 -13.94 -14.66
CA ALA A 252 7.78 -15.22 -14.47
C ALA A 252 8.99 -15.13 -13.52
N PHE A 253 9.71 -14.00 -13.53
CA PHE A 253 10.81 -13.73 -12.61
C PHE A 253 10.32 -13.36 -11.20
N ALA A 254 9.28 -12.54 -11.09
CA ALA A 254 8.83 -11.95 -9.83
C ALA A 254 7.89 -12.85 -9.01
N LEU A 255 7.08 -13.69 -9.66
CA LEU A 255 6.12 -14.56 -8.96
C LEU A 255 6.77 -15.59 -8.02
N PRO A 256 7.85 -16.32 -8.41
CA PRO A 256 8.49 -17.27 -7.51
C PRO A 256 9.00 -16.66 -6.19
N PRO A 257 9.78 -15.56 -6.18
CA PRO A 257 10.22 -14.94 -4.94
C PRO A 257 9.07 -14.29 -4.16
N LEU A 258 8.03 -13.78 -4.85
CA LEU A 258 6.84 -13.21 -4.20
C LEU A 258 6.19 -14.20 -3.23
N VAL A 259 6.03 -15.47 -3.63
CA VAL A 259 5.48 -16.52 -2.75
C VAL A 259 6.38 -16.70 -1.50
N GLY A 260 7.69 -16.70 -1.70
CA GLY A 260 8.66 -16.76 -0.60
C GLY A 260 8.52 -15.59 0.37
N TYR A 261 8.38 -14.37 -0.15
CA TYR A 261 8.18 -13.16 0.65
C TYR A 261 6.86 -13.18 1.43
N LEU A 262 5.76 -13.66 0.83
CA LEU A 262 4.48 -13.80 1.53
C LEU A 262 4.57 -14.79 2.69
N ILE A 263 5.21 -15.94 2.48
CA ILE A 263 5.41 -16.95 3.53
C ILE A 263 6.32 -16.38 4.64
N ALA A 264 7.42 -15.74 4.28
CA ALA A 264 8.34 -15.13 5.25
C ALA A 264 7.65 -14.04 6.07
N SER A 265 6.92 -13.13 5.42
CA SER A 265 6.14 -12.07 6.09
C SER A 265 5.10 -12.66 7.06
N TRP A 266 4.35 -13.66 6.60
CA TRP A 266 3.34 -14.36 7.40
C TRP A 266 3.95 -15.05 8.64
N ILE A 267 5.11 -15.68 8.50
CA ILE A 267 5.82 -16.31 9.63
C ILE A 267 6.37 -15.26 10.59
N ILE A 268 7.05 -14.23 10.08
CA ILE A 268 7.68 -13.18 10.90
C ILE A 268 6.63 -12.44 11.73
N LEU A 269 5.53 -12.02 11.12
CA LEU A 269 4.45 -11.30 11.82
C LEU A 269 3.80 -12.17 12.91
N GLN A 270 3.62 -13.47 12.65
CA GLN A 270 3.12 -14.37 13.68
C GLN A 270 4.10 -14.53 14.85
N VAL A 271 5.39 -14.76 14.57
CA VAL A 271 6.40 -14.96 15.61
C VAL A 271 6.56 -13.71 16.48
N VAL A 272 6.56 -12.52 15.86
CA VAL A 272 6.75 -11.25 16.57
C VAL A 272 5.53 -10.90 17.44
N PHE A 273 4.30 -11.09 16.94
CA PHE A 273 3.10 -10.61 17.64
C PHE A 273 2.34 -11.68 18.44
N LEU A 274 2.44 -12.95 18.05
CA LEU A 274 1.78 -14.09 18.71
C LEU A 274 2.78 -15.03 19.42
N GLY A 275 4.07 -14.87 19.15
CA GLY A 275 5.14 -15.70 19.70
C GLY A 275 5.40 -16.97 18.88
N PRO A 276 6.58 -17.60 19.03
CA PRO A 276 6.97 -18.77 18.22
C PRO A 276 6.07 -20.00 18.43
N ARG A 277 5.34 -20.05 19.55
CA ARG A 277 4.37 -21.13 19.83
C ARG A 277 3.16 -21.10 18.89
N SER A 278 2.83 -19.96 18.28
CA SER A 278 1.73 -19.88 17.32
C SER A 278 1.98 -20.72 16.06
N LEU A 279 3.24 -20.94 15.68
CA LEU A 279 3.59 -21.81 14.55
C LEU A 279 3.18 -23.27 14.78
N LEU A 280 3.16 -23.72 16.04
CA LEU A 280 2.67 -25.06 16.39
C LEU A 280 1.14 -25.18 16.26
N GLU A 281 0.40 -24.06 16.38
CA GLU A 281 -1.05 -24.01 16.19
C GLU A 281 -1.45 -24.18 14.71
N ILE A 282 -0.51 -23.98 13.76
CA ILE A 282 -0.71 -24.28 12.33
C ILE A 282 -1.00 -25.77 12.13
N VAL A 283 -0.30 -26.64 12.86
CA VAL A 283 -0.41 -28.10 12.75
C VAL A 283 -1.48 -28.66 13.70
N ARG A 284 -1.61 -28.14 14.92
CA ARG A 284 -2.55 -28.66 15.94
C ARG A 284 -3.94 -28.01 15.90
N SER A 285 -5.01 -28.80 15.78
CA SER A 285 -6.39 -28.29 15.70
C SER A 285 -6.71 -27.34 16.86
N PRO A 286 -7.42 -26.22 16.60
CA PRO A 286 -7.78 -25.27 17.64
C PRO A 286 -8.71 -25.99 18.64
N LYS A 287 -8.52 -25.73 19.94
CA LYS A 287 -9.41 -26.21 21.01
C LYS A 287 -9.90 -25.04 21.83
N GLY A 288 -11.16 -25.09 22.26
CA GLY A 288 -11.79 -24.07 23.12
C GLY A 288 -11.97 -22.72 22.43
N GLU A 289 -11.66 -21.64 23.14
CA GLU A 289 -11.85 -20.23 22.76
C GLU A 289 -11.33 -19.85 21.36
N ASN A 290 -10.17 -20.41 20.95
CA ASN A 290 -9.59 -20.12 19.64
C ASN A 290 -10.40 -20.67 18.46
N SER A 291 -11.15 -21.77 18.67
CA SER A 291 -12.03 -22.34 17.64
C SER A 291 -13.26 -21.46 17.46
N GLU A 292 -13.84 -21.01 18.57
CA GLU A 292 -15.01 -20.12 18.57
C GLU A 292 -14.69 -18.76 17.94
N LYS A 293 -13.56 -18.15 18.30
CA LYS A 293 -13.08 -16.91 17.67
C LYS A 293 -12.91 -17.06 16.16
N ALA A 294 -12.42 -18.20 15.69
CA ALA A 294 -12.23 -18.43 14.27
C ALA A 294 -13.55 -18.68 13.51
N GLU A 295 -14.54 -19.33 14.15
CA GLU A 295 -15.89 -19.43 13.60
C GLU A 295 -16.59 -18.07 13.50
N LYS A 296 -16.46 -17.22 14.53
CA LYS A 296 -16.97 -15.83 14.52
C LYS A 296 -16.41 -15.04 13.35
N MET A 297 -15.10 -15.12 13.12
CA MET A 297 -14.44 -14.49 11.97
C MET A 297 -14.97 -15.02 10.62
N ASN A 298 -15.13 -16.34 10.48
CA ASN A 298 -15.69 -16.91 9.26
C ASN A 298 -17.13 -16.43 9.01
N ARG A 299 -17.94 -16.29 10.06
CA ARG A 299 -19.28 -15.70 9.94
C ARG A 299 -19.23 -14.25 9.47
N ALA A 300 -18.33 -13.42 10.01
CA ALA A 300 -18.14 -12.04 9.55
C ALA A 300 -17.83 -11.96 8.05
N ILE A 301 -16.89 -12.80 7.59
CA ILE A 301 -16.49 -12.85 6.18
C ILE A 301 -17.67 -13.27 5.29
N LEU A 302 -18.45 -14.27 5.71
CA LEU A 302 -19.62 -14.73 4.97
C LEU A 302 -20.73 -13.66 4.92
N ASN A 303 -20.97 -12.97 6.03
CA ASN A 303 -21.92 -11.85 6.09
C ASN A 303 -21.49 -10.72 5.15
N ALA A 304 -20.20 -10.39 5.14
CA ALA A 304 -19.65 -9.41 4.20
C ALA A 304 -19.79 -9.85 2.74
N LYS A 305 -19.58 -11.13 2.44
CA LYS A 305 -19.79 -11.70 1.10
C LYS A 305 -21.24 -11.60 0.66
N ASN A 306 -22.19 -11.92 1.54
CA ASN A 306 -23.61 -11.88 1.23
C ASN A 306 -24.14 -10.45 1.06
N SER A 307 -23.53 -9.45 1.70
CA SER A 307 -23.92 -8.04 1.57
C SER A 307 -23.70 -7.43 0.17
N LEU A 308 -22.87 -8.04 -0.68
CA LEU A 308 -22.50 -7.52 -2.00
C LEU A 308 -23.52 -7.77 -3.12
N GLY A 309 -24.60 -8.51 -2.85
CA GLY A 309 -25.63 -8.84 -3.85
C GLY A 309 -25.11 -9.66 -5.06
N PRO A 310 -25.98 -10.10 -5.98
CA PRO A 310 -25.58 -10.77 -7.23
C PRO A 310 -24.88 -9.79 -8.19
N MET A 311 -24.07 -10.29 -9.14
CA MET A 311 -23.54 -9.47 -10.24
C MET A 311 -24.70 -9.09 -11.17
N THR A 312 -25.04 -7.81 -11.22
CA THR A 312 -25.94 -7.22 -12.23
C THR A 312 -25.15 -6.75 -13.43
#